data_AF-A0A7J3I246-F1
#
_entry.id   AF-A0A7J3I246-F1
#
_cell.length_a   1.000
_cell.length_b   1.000
_cell.length_c   1.000
_cell.angle_alpha   90.00
_cell.angle_beta   90.00
_cell.angle_gamma   90.00
#
_symmetry.space_group_name_H-M   'P 1'
#
loop_
_entity.id
_entity.type
_entity.pdbx_description
1 polymer ?
#
loop_
_entity_poly.entity_id
_entity_poly.type
_entity_poly.pdbx_seq_one_letter_code
_entity_poly.pdbx_strand_id
1 'polypeptide(L)'
;MNVRVSRLYSQPVETLEVEIVERKGMGHPDSLCDHAAEAASVSLSKHYLEQFGEILHHNVDKALLIGGRANVKFGGGEILEPITFILAGRATTEATTKEGVKTIPAEKIAIKSIKEELSKCLRFLDVEKHTVIKAILRPGSTDLRHIFEEGKKEVPLSNDTSLGVGFAPLTETERIVLEGERYLNSKKTKEKLPEVGEDIKIMALREKEKITLTVAAAIIAPLTLDKDHYISVKQQVEAELADLASTYTNKEVEVKVNVGD
;
A
#
# COMPACT_ATOMS: atom_id res chain seq x y z
N MET A 1 0.23 -33.08 -5.79
CA MET A 1 0.86 -31.93 -5.10
C MET A 1 2.33 -32.26 -4.88
N ASN A 2 3.24 -31.38 -5.30
CA ASN A 2 4.69 -31.60 -5.18
C ASN A 2 5.21 -30.95 -3.89
N VAL A 3 4.97 -31.60 -2.75
CA VAL A 3 5.42 -31.09 -1.44
C VAL A 3 6.82 -31.60 -1.14
N ARG A 4 7.69 -30.68 -0.71
CA ARG A 4 9.02 -30.98 -0.17
C ARG A 4 9.17 -30.25 1.15
N VAL A 5 9.58 -31.00 2.17
CA VAL A 5 9.89 -30.47 3.50
C VAL A 5 11.32 -30.87 3.81
N SER A 6 12.14 -29.88 4.13
CA SER A 6 13.54 -30.09 4.50
C SER A 6 13.91 -29.15 5.61
N ARG A 7 14.82 -29.59 6.49
CA ARG A 7 15.43 -28.71 7.49
C ARG A 7 16.29 -27.66 6.78
N LEU A 8 16.08 -26.39 7.11
CA LEU A 8 16.95 -25.31 6.67
C LEU A 8 18.21 -25.28 7.56
N TYR A 9 19.38 -25.32 6.94
CA TYR A 9 20.68 -25.23 7.61
C TYR A 9 21.29 -23.84 7.39
N SER A 10 20.60 -22.81 7.86
CA SER A 10 21.08 -21.42 7.85
C SER A 10 21.01 -20.81 9.25
N GLN A 11 21.76 -19.75 9.48
CA GLN A 11 21.58 -18.94 10.69
C GLN A 11 20.20 -18.29 10.68
N PRO A 12 19.45 -18.30 11.80
CA PRO A 12 18.23 -17.51 11.94
C PRO A 12 18.52 -16.02 11.74
N VAL A 13 17.62 -15.30 11.08
CA VAL A 13 17.77 -13.85 10.79
C VAL A 13 18.03 -13.06 12.07
N GLU A 14 17.31 -13.37 13.16
CA GLU A 14 17.47 -12.75 14.48
C GLU A 14 18.90 -12.85 15.03
N THR A 15 19.67 -13.87 14.64
CA THR A 15 21.05 -14.09 15.10
C THR A 15 22.12 -13.49 14.18
N LEU A 16 21.73 -12.94 13.04
CA LEU A 16 22.65 -12.23 12.16
C LEU A 16 23.10 -10.91 12.82
N GLU A 17 24.34 -10.51 12.55
CA GLU A 17 24.89 -9.25 13.06
C GLU A 17 24.16 -8.03 12.50
N VAL A 18 23.65 -8.13 11.27
CA VAL A 18 22.96 -7.04 10.59
C VAL A 18 21.63 -7.52 10.04
N GLU A 19 20.59 -6.73 10.26
CA GLU A 19 19.26 -6.91 9.69
C GLU A 19 18.71 -5.55 9.25
N ILE A 20 18.12 -5.51 8.06
CA ILE A 20 17.50 -4.31 7.50
C ILE A 20 16.06 -4.65 7.16
N VAL A 21 15.13 -3.85 7.66
CA VAL A 21 13.70 -4.01 7.39
C VAL A 21 13.14 -2.66 7.01
N GLU A 22 12.32 -2.61 5.96
CA GLU A 22 11.61 -1.40 5.55
C GLU A 22 10.13 -1.69 5.39
N ARG A 23 9.29 -0.73 5.79
CA ARG A 23 7.87 -0.71 5.48
C ARG A 23 7.46 0.66 4.98
N LYS A 24 6.83 0.66 3.80
CA LYS A 24 6.12 1.79 3.22
C LYS A 24 4.66 1.72 3.70
N GLY A 25 4.20 2.80 4.32
CA GLY A 25 2.89 2.90 4.94
C GLY A 25 1.79 3.30 3.96
N MET A 26 0.57 3.34 4.47
CA MET A 26 -0.64 3.47 3.65
C MET A 26 -0.65 4.67 2.69
N GLY A 27 -0.11 5.82 3.10
CA GLY A 27 -0.06 7.03 2.27
C GLY A 27 1.17 7.14 1.37
N HIS A 28 2.11 6.20 1.42
CA HIS A 28 3.30 6.24 0.57
C HIS A 28 2.92 6.06 -0.90
N PRO A 29 3.50 6.81 -1.85
CA PRO A 29 3.14 6.74 -3.28
C PRO A 29 3.05 5.34 -3.88
N ASP A 30 4.04 4.49 -3.59
CA ASP A 30 4.05 3.09 -4.04
C ASP A 30 2.89 2.29 -3.43
N SER A 31 2.64 2.42 -2.12
CA SER A 31 1.54 1.73 -1.45
C SER A 31 0.18 2.22 -1.94
N LEU A 32 0.03 3.50 -2.27
CA LEU A 32 -1.19 4.02 -2.91
C LEU A 32 -1.41 3.41 -4.30
N CYS A 33 -0.35 3.13 -5.06
CA CYS A 33 -0.44 2.39 -6.33
C CYS A 33 -0.94 0.95 -6.10
N ASP A 34 -0.40 0.26 -5.09
CA ASP A 34 -0.83 -1.09 -4.72
C ASP A 34 -2.31 -1.11 -4.29
N HIS A 35 -2.71 -0.18 -3.41
CA HIS A 35 -4.10 -0.02 -2.98
C HIS A 35 -5.05 0.27 -4.14
N ALA A 36 -4.65 1.16 -5.06
CA ALA A 36 -5.44 1.49 -6.24
C ALA A 36 -5.63 0.29 -7.18
N ALA A 37 -4.56 -0.45 -7.45
CA ALA A 37 -4.57 -1.66 -8.27
C ALA A 37 -5.49 -2.75 -7.66
N GLU A 38 -5.33 -3.02 -6.37
CA GLU A 38 -6.12 -4.02 -5.66
C GLU A 38 -7.60 -3.63 -5.59
N ALA A 39 -7.92 -2.37 -5.27
CA ALA A 39 -9.29 -1.88 -5.21
C ALA A 39 -10.01 -2.01 -6.57
N ALA A 40 -9.31 -1.75 -7.67
CA ALA A 40 -9.82 -1.96 -9.03
C ALA A 40 -10.05 -3.45 -9.34
N SER A 41 -9.09 -4.32 -8.99
CA SER A 41 -9.19 -5.77 -9.17
C SER A 41 -10.41 -6.35 -8.43
N VAL A 42 -10.55 -6.01 -7.15
CA VAL A 42 -11.67 -6.47 -6.32
C VAL A 42 -13.01 -5.96 -6.85
N SER A 43 -13.09 -4.70 -7.28
CA SER A 43 -14.32 -4.11 -7.80
C SER A 43 -14.74 -4.69 -9.14
N LEU A 44 -13.78 -4.95 -10.04
CA LEU A 44 -14.02 -5.69 -11.29
C LEU A 44 -14.50 -7.10 -11.00
N SER A 45 -13.83 -7.82 -10.10
CA SER A 45 -14.21 -9.18 -9.69
C SER A 45 -15.64 -9.26 -9.16
N LYS A 46 -16.02 -8.33 -8.26
CA LYS A 46 -17.39 -8.23 -7.73
C LYS A 46 -18.40 -7.95 -8.82
N HIS A 47 -18.10 -6.98 -9.69
CA HIS A 47 -18.98 -6.67 -10.82
C HIS A 47 -19.17 -7.87 -11.75
N TYR A 48 -18.09 -8.61 -12.03
CA TYR A 48 -18.18 -9.80 -12.86
C TYR A 48 -19.06 -10.89 -12.22
N LEU A 49 -18.85 -11.17 -10.92
CA LEU A 49 -19.67 -12.12 -10.17
C LEU A 49 -21.15 -11.72 -10.16
N GLU A 50 -21.46 -10.45 -9.92
CA GLU A 50 -22.83 -9.94 -9.87
C GLU A 50 -23.56 -10.01 -11.22
N GLN A 51 -22.86 -9.71 -12.32
CA GLN A 51 -23.48 -9.60 -13.65
C GLN A 51 -23.42 -10.90 -14.47
N PHE A 52 -22.41 -11.74 -14.23
CA PHE A 52 -22.12 -12.93 -15.05
C PHE A 52 -22.06 -14.23 -14.23
N GLY A 53 -22.09 -14.14 -12.89
CA GLY A 53 -22.03 -15.30 -12.00
C GLY A 53 -20.63 -15.88 -11.83
N GLU A 54 -19.61 -15.24 -12.41
CA GLU A 54 -18.22 -15.68 -12.38
C GLU A 54 -17.25 -14.50 -12.50
N ILE A 55 -15.99 -14.71 -12.11
CA ILE A 55 -14.93 -13.73 -12.34
C ILE A 55 -14.42 -13.91 -13.78
N LEU A 56 -14.38 -12.82 -14.56
CA LEU A 56 -13.79 -12.83 -15.90
C LEU A 56 -12.31 -12.42 -15.85
N HIS A 57 -11.55 -12.82 -16.87
CA HIS A 57 -10.12 -12.54 -16.94
C HIS A 57 -9.81 -11.04 -16.83
N HIS A 58 -8.98 -10.66 -15.86
CA HIS A 58 -8.38 -9.34 -15.73
C HIS A 58 -7.07 -9.43 -14.93
N ASN A 59 -6.15 -8.49 -15.19
CA ASN A 59 -4.92 -8.25 -14.44
C ASN A 59 -4.68 -6.73 -14.45
N VAL A 60 -4.90 -6.07 -13.33
CA VAL A 60 -4.86 -4.59 -13.20
C VAL A 60 -3.79 -4.15 -12.20
N ASP A 61 -2.61 -4.74 -12.33
CA ASP A 61 -1.46 -4.66 -11.42
C ASP A 61 -0.41 -3.63 -11.86
N LYS A 62 -0.70 -2.80 -12.87
CA LYS A 62 0.23 -1.76 -13.36
C LYS A 62 -0.33 -0.39 -13.00
N ALA A 63 0.13 0.17 -11.89
CA ALA A 63 -0.24 1.51 -11.47
C ALA A 63 0.98 2.44 -11.50
N LEU A 64 0.74 3.70 -11.86
CA LEU A 64 1.72 4.78 -11.85
C LEU A 64 1.12 5.99 -11.15
N LEU A 65 1.84 6.50 -10.15
CA LEU A 65 1.55 7.78 -9.52
C LEU A 65 2.59 8.80 -9.99
N ILE A 66 2.11 9.90 -10.58
CA ILE A 66 2.92 11.05 -10.98
C ILE A 66 2.65 12.16 -9.97
N GLY A 67 3.70 12.57 -9.27
CA GLY A 67 3.62 13.60 -8.23
C GLY A 67 3.07 14.91 -8.78
N GLY A 68 2.17 15.52 -8.02
CA GLY A 68 1.70 16.89 -8.27
C GLY A 68 2.68 17.93 -7.70
N ARG A 69 2.19 19.15 -7.53
CA ARG A 69 2.93 20.25 -6.90
C ARG A 69 2.08 20.91 -5.84
N ALA A 70 2.69 21.25 -4.73
CA ALA A 70 2.04 21.96 -3.64
C ALA A 70 2.92 23.13 -3.16
N ASN A 71 2.26 24.16 -2.67
CA ASN A 71 2.90 25.22 -1.90
C ASN A 71 2.51 25.04 -0.44
N VAL A 72 3.45 24.57 0.38
CA VAL A 72 3.21 24.20 1.77
C VAL A 72 3.84 25.24 2.69
N LYS A 73 3.11 25.65 3.73
CA LYS A 73 3.60 26.57 4.77
C LYS A 73 3.01 26.17 6.12
N PHE A 74 3.59 26.63 7.22
CA PHE A 74 2.96 26.39 8.51
C PHE A 74 1.53 26.99 8.55
N GLY A 75 0.61 26.23 9.13
CA GLY A 75 -0.81 26.55 9.21
C GLY A 75 -1.60 26.38 7.91
N GLY A 76 -1.00 25.87 6.82
CA GLY A 76 -1.77 25.57 5.61
C GLY A 76 -0.95 25.36 4.34
N GLY A 77 -1.55 25.72 3.22
CA GLY A 77 -0.95 25.50 1.91
C GLY A 77 -2.02 25.28 0.86
N GLU A 78 -1.57 25.07 -0.37
CA GLU A 78 -2.44 24.81 -1.50
C GLU A 78 -1.80 23.81 -2.46
N ILE A 79 -2.65 23.02 -3.11
CA ILE A 79 -2.25 22.17 -4.22
C ILE A 79 -2.24 23.04 -5.47
N LEU A 80 -1.06 23.17 -6.10
CA LEU A 80 -0.86 23.93 -7.34
C LEU A 80 -1.13 23.06 -8.57
N GLU A 81 -0.76 21.78 -8.49
CA GLU A 81 -0.94 20.80 -9.55
C GLU A 81 -1.38 19.47 -8.94
N PRO A 82 -2.48 18.86 -9.43
CA PRO A 82 -3.00 17.63 -8.86
C PRO A 82 -2.08 16.43 -9.13
N ILE A 83 -2.13 15.44 -8.25
CA ILE A 83 -1.46 14.16 -8.43
C ILE A 83 -2.15 13.42 -9.58
N THR A 84 -1.38 12.81 -10.50
CA THR A 84 -1.97 11.98 -11.56
C THR A 84 -1.77 10.50 -11.26
N PHE A 85 -2.86 9.75 -11.20
CA PHE A 85 -2.87 8.29 -11.11
C PHE A 85 -3.22 7.68 -12.47
N ILE A 86 -2.41 6.75 -12.93
CA ILE A 86 -2.66 5.96 -14.13
C ILE A 86 -2.69 4.49 -13.76
N LEU A 87 -3.85 3.87 -13.90
CA LEU A 87 -4.00 2.42 -13.84
C LEU A 87 -4.00 1.85 -15.25
N ALA A 88 -3.11 0.92 -15.53
CA ALA A 88 -3.05 0.17 -16.77
C ALA A 88 -3.23 -1.32 -16.50
N GLY A 89 -3.72 -2.05 -17.50
CA GLY A 89 -3.85 -3.49 -17.35
C GLY A 89 -4.71 -4.15 -18.41
N ARG A 90 -5.03 -5.41 -18.12
CA ARG A 90 -5.92 -6.23 -18.92
C ARG A 90 -7.25 -6.39 -18.20
N ALA A 91 -8.35 -6.23 -18.90
CA ALA A 91 -9.67 -6.51 -18.36
C ALA A 91 -10.60 -6.98 -19.47
N THR A 92 -11.56 -7.82 -19.10
CA THR A 92 -12.63 -8.22 -20.02
C THR A 92 -13.63 -7.06 -20.11
N THR A 93 -13.76 -6.48 -21.31
CA THR A 93 -14.60 -5.30 -21.58
C THR A 93 -15.90 -5.65 -22.28
N GLU A 94 -16.06 -6.89 -22.72
CA GLU A 94 -17.27 -7.41 -23.36
C GLU A 94 -17.45 -8.87 -22.97
N ALA A 95 -18.70 -9.29 -22.75
CA ALA A 95 -19.05 -10.67 -22.46
C ALA A 95 -20.35 -11.05 -23.17
N THR A 96 -20.38 -12.26 -23.73
CA THR A 96 -21.59 -12.83 -24.36
C THR A 96 -22.49 -13.40 -23.28
N THR A 97 -23.74 -12.95 -23.27
CA THR A 97 -24.80 -13.45 -22.38
C THR A 97 -25.95 -14.03 -23.20
N LYS A 98 -26.94 -14.64 -22.54
CA LYS A 98 -28.17 -15.12 -23.20
C LYS A 98 -28.94 -14.00 -23.91
N GLU A 99 -28.76 -12.75 -23.49
CA GLU A 99 -29.40 -11.54 -24.02
C GLU A 99 -28.57 -10.88 -25.15
N GLY A 100 -27.40 -11.44 -25.49
CA GLY A 100 -26.45 -10.88 -26.44
C GLY A 100 -25.14 -10.41 -25.79
N VAL A 101 -24.33 -9.66 -26.54
CA VAL A 101 -23.05 -9.12 -26.07
C VAL A 101 -23.30 -7.92 -25.16
N LYS A 102 -22.82 -7.98 -23.91
CA LYS A 102 -22.84 -6.87 -22.97
C LYS A 102 -21.46 -6.21 -22.90
N THR A 103 -21.43 -4.89 -23.05
CA THR A 103 -20.24 -4.07 -22.79
C THR A 103 -20.08 -3.83 -21.29
N ILE A 104 -18.86 -4.00 -20.80
CA ILE A 104 -18.51 -3.87 -19.40
C ILE A 104 -17.74 -2.56 -19.21
N PRO A 105 -18.20 -1.64 -18.35
CA PRO A 105 -17.57 -0.34 -18.16
C PRO A 105 -16.34 -0.42 -17.25
N ALA A 106 -15.37 -1.28 -17.59
CA ALA A 106 -14.24 -1.64 -16.73
C ALA A 106 -13.43 -0.42 -16.25
N GLU A 107 -13.12 0.52 -17.15
CA GLU A 107 -12.39 1.75 -16.80
C GLU A 107 -13.17 2.63 -15.82
N LYS A 108 -14.51 2.73 -15.96
CA LYS A 108 -15.34 3.50 -15.03
C LYS A 108 -15.41 2.85 -13.64
N ILE A 109 -15.50 1.52 -13.59
CA ILE A 109 -15.47 0.75 -12.34
C ILE A 109 -14.15 0.99 -11.62
N ALA A 110 -13.03 0.85 -12.33
CA ALA A 110 -11.69 1.05 -11.77
C ALA A 110 -11.48 2.49 -11.27
N ILE A 111 -11.87 3.51 -12.05
CA ILE A 111 -11.72 4.92 -11.61
C ILE A 111 -12.54 5.17 -10.34
N LYS A 112 -13.78 4.68 -10.28
CA LYS A 112 -14.64 4.83 -9.10
C LYS A 112 -14.03 4.15 -7.88
N SER A 113 -13.56 2.90 -8.01
CA SER A 113 -12.98 2.17 -6.88
C SER A 113 -11.69 2.79 -6.37
N ILE A 114 -10.84 3.30 -7.26
CA ILE A 114 -9.62 4.02 -6.86
C ILE A 114 -9.98 5.28 -6.07
N LYS A 115 -10.97 6.06 -6.53
CA LYS A 115 -11.41 7.28 -5.84
C LYS A 115 -11.89 6.99 -4.41
N GLU A 116 -12.73 5.96 -4.28
CA GLU A 116 -13.24 5.50 -3.00
C GLU A 116 -12.13 5.00 -2.08
N GLU A 117 -11.15 4.28 -2.60
CA GLU A 117 -10.04 3.77 -1.81
C GLU A 117 -9.10 4.88 -1.33
N LEU A 118 -8.67 5.77 -2.24
CA LEU A 118 -7.82 6.92 -1.87
C LEU A 118 -8.48 7.82 -0.82
N SER A 119 -9.80 7.98 -0.89
CA SER A 119 -10.58 8.78 0.08
C SER A 119 -10.63 8.14 1.47
N LYS A 120 -10.46 6.81 1.58
CA LYS A 120 -10.32 6.12 2.87
C LYS A 120 -8.90 6.19 3.41
N CYS A 121 -7.91 6.17 2.51
CA CYS A 121 -6.50 6.15 2.88
C CYS A 121 -5.97 7.51 3.35
N LEU A 122 -6.52 8.63 2.88
CA LEU A 122 -5.93 9.97 3.05
C LEU A 122 -6.96 11.00 3.58
N ARG A 123 -6.85 11.39 4.86
CA ARG A 123 -7.78 12.32 5.53
C ARG A 123 -7.81 13.73 4.92
N PHE A 124 -6.67 14.20 4.42
CA PHE A 124 -6.49 15.59 3.98
C PHE A 124 -6.35 15.75 2.46
N LEU A 125 -6.49 14.67 1.69
CA LEU A 125 -6.49 14.73 0.23
C LEU A 125 -7.93 14.72 -0.28
N ASP A 126 -8.41 15.85 -0.80
CA ASP A 126 -9.65 15.89 -1.59
C ASP A 126 -9.39 15.18 -2.92
N VAL A 127 -9.80 13.92 -3.03
CA VAL A 127 -9.52 13.09 -4.22
C VAL A 127 -10.12 13.69 -5.49
N GLU A 128 -11.29 14.33 -5.41
CA GLU A 128 -11.95 14.91 -6.58
C GLU A 128 -11.21 16.16 -7.09
N LYS A 129 -10.64 16.97 -6.19
CA LYS A 129 -9.94 18.21 -6.57
C LYS A 129 -8.44 18.03 -6.78
N HIS A 130 -7.81 17.18 -5.98
CA HIS A 130 -6.35 17.07 -5.88
C HIS A 130 -5.78 15.90 -6.68
N THR A 131 -6.63 15.12 -7.37
CA THR A 131 -6.17 14.02 -8.21
C THR A 131 -6.79 14.02 -9.61
N VAL A 132 -6.04 13.47 -10.56
CA VAL A 132 -6.52 13.09 -11.89
C VAL A 132 -6.30 11.60 -12.03
N ILE A 133 -7.40 10.83 -12.11
CA ILE A 133 -7.33 9.36 -12.21
C ILE A 133 -7.70 8.92 -13.61
N LYS A 134 -6.81 8.15 -14.24
CA LYS A 134 -6.99 7.57 -15.57
C LYS A 134 -6.87 6.05 -15.47
N ALA A 135 -7.80 5.34 -16.10
CA ALA A 135 -7.70 3.89 -16.30
C ALA A 135 -7.55 3.60 -17.79
N ILE A 136 -6.60 2.76 -18.16
CA ILE A 136 -6.33 2.33 -19.53
C ILE A 136 -6.39 0.80 -19.52
N LEU A 137 -7.58 0.27 -19.74
CA LEU A 137 -7.82 -1.18 -19.67
C LEU A 137 -8.12 -1.72 -21.06
N ARG A 138 -7.43 -2.79 -21.43
CA ARG A 138 -7.58 -3.43 -22.74
C ARG A 138 -7.87 -4.92 -22.58
N PRO A 139 -8.51 -5.57 -23.56
CA PRO A 139 -8.65 -7.02 -23.53
C PRO A 139 -7.31 -7.73 -23.36
N GLY A 140 -7.32 -8.86 -22.65
CA GLY A 140 -6.19 -9.79 -22.61
C GLY A 140 -5.91 -10.40 -23.99
N SER A 141 -4.72 -10.99 -24.18
CA SER A 141 -4.46 -11.78 -25.38
C SER A 141 -5.46 -12.94 -25.48
N THR A 142 -5.68 -13.43 -26.69
CA THR A 142 -6.54 -14.61 -26.92
C THR A 142 -6.05 -15.81 -26.14
N ASP A 143 -4.74 -16.04 -26.11
CA ASP A 143 -4.13 -17.24 -25.50
C ASP A 143 -4.29 -17.25 -23.97
N LEU A 144 -4.03 -16.11 -23.31
CA LEU A 144 -4.19 -16.00 -21.85
C LEU A 144 -5.66 -16.06 -21.42
N ARG A 145 -6.57 -15.51 -22.24
CA ARG A 145 -8.01 -15.68 -22.01
C ARG A 145 -8.40 -17.14 -22.14
N HIS A 146 -7.88 -17.87 -23.13
CA HIS A 146 -8.18 -19.29 -23.31
C HIS A 146 -7.74 -20.13 -22.09
N ILE A 147 -6.52 -19.91 -21.59
CA ILE A 147 -6.03 -20.60 -20.37
C ILE A 147 -6.96 -20.34 -19.18
N PHE A 148 -7.40 -19.09 -19.01
CA PHE A 148 -8.33 -18.71 -17.95
C PHE A 148 -9.68 -19.42 -18.10
N GLU A 149 -10.24 -19.43 -19.30
CA GLU A 149 -11.53 -20.09 -19.60
C GLU A 149 -11.46 -21.62 -19.47
N GLU A 150 -10.36 -22.26 -19.89
CA GLU A 150 -10.16 -23.69 -19.71
C GLU A 150 -10.09 -24.08 -18.23
N GLY A 151 -9.49 -23.23 -17.40
CA GLY A 151 -9.42 -23.40 -15.95
C GLY A 151 -10.75 -23.29 -15.21
N LYS A 152 -11.82 -22.78 -15.86
CA LYS A 152 -13.15 -22.62 -15.24
C LYS A 152 -13.88 -23.93 -14.97
N LYS A 153 -13.48 -25.03 -15.61
CA LYS A 153 -14.22 -26.30 -15.53
C LYS A 153 -14.07 -26.99 -14.17
N GLU A 154 -12.93 -26.80 -13.48
CA GLU A 154 -12.66 -27.38 -12.17
C GLU A 154 -11.71 -26.50 -11.35
N VAL A 155 -10.39 -26.70 -11.51
CA VAL A 155 -9.33 -25.97 -10.81
C VAL A 155 -8.69 -24.98 -11.80
N PRO A 156 -8.59 -23.68 -11.46
CA PRO A 156 -7.99 -22.68 -12.33
C PRO A 156 -6.56 -23.07 -12.74
N LEU A 157 -6.27 -22.92 -14.03
CA LEU A 157 -4.91 -23.05 -14.56
C LEU A 157 -4.09 -21.80 -14.19
N SER A 158 -2.79 -21.99 -13.95
CA SER A 158 -1.90 -20.86 -13.70
C SER A 158 -1.84 -19.95 -14.92
N ASN A 159 -1.95 -18.65 -14.69
CA ASN A 159 -1.83 -17.63 -15.75
C ASN A 159 -0.37 -17.37 -16.14
N ASP A 160 0.59 -17.72 -15.29
CA ASP A 160 2.02 -17.49 -15.47
C ASP A 160 2.86 -18.53 -14.70
N THR A 161 4.17 -18.55 -14.95
CA THR A 161 5.15 -19.29 -14.15
C THR A 161 5.71 -18.36 -13.07
N SER A 162 5.11 -18.41 -11.88
CA SER A 162 5.42 -17.51 -10.75
C SER A 162 5.70 -18.28 -9.46
N LEU A 163 6.39 -17.64 -8.51
CA LEU A 163 6.69 -18.18 -7.17
C LEU A 163 6.18 -17.23 -6.08
N GLY A 164 5.43 -17.76 -5.12
CA GLY A 164 5.13 -17.08 -3.86
C GLY A 164 6.10 -17.52 -2.76
N VAL A 165 6.56 -16.57 -1.95
CA VAL A 165 7.43 -16.82 -0.78
C VAL A 165 6.73 -16.28 0.46
N GLY A 166 6.81 -17.03 1.56
CA GLY A 166 6.30 -16.62 2.86
C GLY A 166 7.11 -17.26 3.97
N PHE A 167 7.14 -16.62 5.13
CA PHE A 167 7.84 -17.09 6.31
C PHE A 167 7.07 -16.69 7.57
N ALA A 168 7.32 -17.42 8.66
CA ALA A 168 6.82 -17.12 9.98
C ALA A 168 7.71 -17.81 11.03
N PRO A 169 7.85 -17.26 12.25
CA PRO A 169 7.37 -15.94 12.67
C PRO A 169 8.21 -14.79 12.11
N LEU A 170 7.75 -13.56 12.30
CA LEU A 170 8.54 -12.34 12.09
C LEU A 170 9.59 -12.17 13.21
N THR A 171 10.73 -11.58 12.89
CA THR A 171 11.78 -11.16 13.85
C THR A 171 11.30 -10.03 14.76
N GLU A 172 12.06 -9.72 15.81
CA GLU A 172 11.78 -8.55 16.66
C GLU A 172 11.79 -7.26 15.83
N THR A 173 12.80 -7.09 14.96
CA THR A 173 12.95 -5.93 14.07
C THR A 173 11.77 -5.81 13.10
N GLU A 174 11.38 -6.90 12.46
CA GLU A 174 10.25 -6.94 11.52
C GLU A 174 8.93 -6.58 12.19
N ARG A 175 8.71 -7.06 13.42
CA ARG A 175 7.53 -6.72 14.22
C ARG A 175 7.50 -5.25 14.59
N ILE A 176 8.62 -4.68 15.05
CA ILE A 176 8.71 -3.27 15.42
C ILE A 176 8.39 -2.38 14.20
N VAL A 177 8.95 -2.68 13.02
CA VAL A 177 8.68 -1.91 11.79
C VAL A 177 7.22 -2.03 11.35
N LEU A 178 6.67 -3.24 11.35
CA LEU A 178 5.28 -3.49 10.95
C LEU A 178 4.28 -2.80 11.89
N GLU A 179 4.43 -3.04 13.18
CA GLU A 179 3.51 -2.54 14.20
C GLU A 179 3.71 -1.05 14.47
N GLY A 180 4.93 -0.51 14.31
CA GLY A 180 5.20 0.91 14.37
C GLY A 180 4.46 1.71 13.29
N GLU A 181 4.48 1.25 12.04
CA GLU A 181 3.74 1.92 10.95
C GLU A 181 2.23 1.81 11.17
N ARG A 182 1.75 0.62 11.53
CA ARG A 182 0.33 0.39 11.86
C ARG A 182 -0.13 1.24 13.02
N TYR A 183 0.70 1.40 14.05
CA TYR A 183 0.41 2.23 15.20
C TYR A 183 0.23 3.70 14.79
N LEU A 184 1.19 4.26 14.06
CA LEU A 184 1.14 5.66 13.63
C LEU A 184 -0.01 5.94 12.65
N ASN A 185 -0.39 4.96 11.83
CA ASN A 185 -1.56 5.04 10.94
C ASN A 185 -2.87 4.51 11.55
N SER A 186 -2.86 4.12 12.82
CA SER A 186 -4.07 3.68 13.50
C SER A 186 -5.01 4.85 13.74
N LYS A 187 -6.33 4.59 13.68
CA LYS A 187 -7.35 5.59 13.99
C LYS A 187 -7.12 6.26 15.35
N LYS A 188 -6.79 5.47 16.38
CA LYS A 188 -6.51 5.95 17.73
C LYS A 188 -5.36 6.95 17.76
N THR A 189 -4.25 6.64 17.08
CA THR A 189 -3.09 7.54 17.03
C THR A 189 -3.38 8.76 16.17
N LYS A 190 -4.12 8.64 15.07
CA LYS A 190 -4.56 9.79 14.26
C LYS A 190 -5.54 10.73 14.99
N GLU A 191 -6.30 10.23 15.95
CA GLU A 191 -7.15 11.06 16.82
C GLU A 191 -6.33 11.79 17.90
N LYS A 192 -5.28 11.13 18.42
CA LYS A 192 -4.36 11.68 19.41
C LYS A 192 -3.34 12.68 18.82
N LEU A 193 -2.82 12.37 17.64
CA LEU A 193 -1.79 13.10 16.88
C LEU A 193 -2.29 13.35 15.45
N PRO A 194 -3.31 14.20 15.26
CA PRO A 194 -3.91 14.42 13.96
C PRO A 194 -2.93 15.03 12.94
N GLU A 195 -1.88 15.72 13.41
CA GLU A 195 -0.81 16.30 12.61
C GLU A 195 0.01 15.25 11.84
N VAL A 196 0.08 14.01 12.31
CA VAL A 196 0.83 12.96 11.61
C VAL A 196 0.03 12.48 10.41
N GLY A 197 0.52 12.72 9.21
CA GLY A 197 -0.05 12.28 7.94
C GLY A 197 0.10 10.78 7.69
N GLU A 198 -0.48 10.31 6.59
CA GLU A 198 -0.59 8.89 6.27
C GLU A 198 0.60 8.34 5.47
N ASP A 199 1.36 9.21 4.81
CA ASP A 199 2.65 8.87 4.20
C ASP A 199 3.70 8.72 5.30
N ILE A 200 3.90 7.47 5.70
CA ILE A 200 4.87 7.07 6.72
C ILE A 200 5.72 5.96 6.15
N LYS A 201 7.04 6.10 6.26
CA LYS A 201 8.00 5.06 5.91
C LYS A 201 8.90 4.81 7.10
N ILE A 202 8.96 3.56 7.54
CA ILE A 202 9.84 3.14 8.65
C ILE A 202 10.89 2.21 8.08
N MET A 203 12.15 2.57 8.29
CA MET A 203 13.30 1.73 7.99
C MET A 203 14.02 1.43 9.30
N ALA A 204 14.29 0.16 9.56
CA ALA A 204 15.10 -0.29 10.68
C ALA A 204 16.43 -0.84 10.17
N LEU A 205 17.49 -0.44 10.85
CA LEU A 205 18.79 -1.09 10.79
C LEU A 205 19.08 -1.64 12.18
N ARG A 206 19.13 -2.96 12.32
CA ARG A 206 19.65 -3.62 13.51
C ARG A 206 21.11 -3.98 13.28
N GLU A 207 21.98 -3.48 14.15
CA GLU A 207 23.38 -3.87 14.25
C GLU A 207 23.60 -4.49 15.64
N LYS A 208 23.69 -5.82 15.67
CA LYS A 208 23.80 -6.62 16.90
C LYS A 208 22.60 -6.33 17.83
N GLU A 209 22.86 -5.68 18.95
CA GLU A 209 21.89 -5.38 20.02
C GLU A 209 21.33 -3.95 19.95
N LYS A 210 21.62 -3.21 18.87
CA LYS A 210 21.10 -1.85 18.65
C LYS A 210 20.24 -1.81 17.40
N ILE A 211 19.02 -1.26 17.52
CA ILE A 211 18.09 -1.02 16.42
C ILE A 211 17.97 0.50 16.22
N THR A 212 18.27 0.97 15.03
CA THR A 212 18.01 2.35 14.63
C THR A 212 16.77 2.39 13.73
N LEU A 213 15.70 3.00 14.21
CA LEU A 213 14.48 3.27 13.43
C LEU A 213 14.59 4.66 12.80
N THR A 214 14.63 4.71 11.47
CA THR A 214 14.49 5.94 10.69
C THR A 214 13.07 6.04 10.17
N VAL A 215 12.38 7.09 10.57
CA VAL A 215 10.96 7.31 10.28
C VAL A 215 10.84 8.55 9.43
N ALA A 216 10.34 8.41 8.21
CA ALA A 216 9.88 9.53 7.41
C ALA A 216 8.36 9.60 7.55
N ALA A 217 7.83 10.64 8.16
CA ALA A 217 6.40 10.84 8.37
C ALA A 217 6.01 12.23 7.86
N ALA A 218 5.12 12.27 6.87
CA ALA A 218 4.52 13.51 6.41
C ALA A 218 3.73 14.17 7.54
N ILE A 219 3.85 15.48 7.69
CA ILE A 219 3.12 16.26 8.71
C ILE A 219 2.09 17.18 8.03
N ILE A 220 0.87 17.19 8.55
CA ILE A 220 -0.29 17.90 8.00
C ILE A 220 -0.17 19.39 8.29
N ALA A 221 0.28 20.14 7.29
CA ALA A 221 0.57 21.58 7.41
C ALA A 221 -0.59 22.44 7.96
N PRO A 222 -1.87 22.26 7.58
CA PRO A 222 -2.99 22.99 8.19
C PRO A 222 -3.14 22.82 9.70
N LEU A 223 -2.60 21.73 10.26
CA LEU A 223 -2.66 21.44 11.69
C LEU A 223 -1.36 21.80 12.43
N THR A 224 -0.34 22.31 11.73
CA THR A 224 0.97 22.60 12.31
C THR A 224 1.31 24.06 12.10
N LEU A 225 1.11 24.87 13.15
CA LEU A 225 1.07 26.34 13.04
C LEU A 225 2.43 27.01 12.90
N ASP A 226 3.49 26.36 13.38
CA ASP A 226 4.85 26.86 13.35
C ASP A 226 5.89 25.74 13.51
N LYS A 227 7.16 26.13 13.51
CA LYS A 227 8.30 25.23 13.64
C LYS A 227 8.34 24.51 14.99
N ASP A 228 7.98 25.17 16.08
CA ASP A 228 8.07 24.58 17.42
C ASP A 228 6.99 23.51 17.59
N HIS A 229 5.80 23.73 17.04
CA HIS A 229 4.75 22.72 16.94
C HIS A 229 5.22 21.53 16.10
N TYR A 230 5.84 21.75 14.95
CA TYR A 230 6.41 20.67 14.12
C TYR A 230 7.44 19.82 14.87
N ILE A 231 8.39 20.46 15.58
CA ILE A 231 9.39 19.76 16.38
C ILE A 231 8.73 18.96 17.50
N SER A 232 7.71 19.53 18.16
CA SER A 232 6.94 18.82 19.20
C SER A 232 6.27 17.56 18.64
N VAL A 233 5.67 17.63 17.44
CA VAL A 233 5.05 16.46 16.80
C VAL A 233 6.10 15.39 16.51
N LYS A 234 7.28 15.76 16.00
CA LYS A 234 8.39 14.81 15.78
C LYS A 234 8.81 14.11 17.06
N GLN A 235 9.02 14.87 18.14
CA GLN A 235 9.42 14.32 19.45
C GLN A 235 8.36 13.38 20.02
N GLN A 236 7.07 13.70 19.83
CA GLN A 236 5.98 12.80 20.24
C GLN A 236 6.01 11.50 19.42
N VAL A 237 6.23 11.56 18.10
CA VAL A 237 6.37 10.34 17.28
C VAL A 237 7.57 9.49 17.74
N GLU A 238 8.72 10.12 18.03
CA GLU A 238 9.91 9.42 18.55
C GLU A 238 9.62 8.69 19.86
N ALA A 239 9.01 9.38 20.83
CA ALA A 239 8.67 8.80 22.12
C ALA A 239 7.68 7.64 22.01
N GLU A 240 6.60 7.81 21.23
CA GLU A 240 5.57 6.77 21.09
C GLU A 240 6.11 5.51 20.39
N LEU A 241 7.00 5.66 19.41
CA LEU A 241 7.64 4.53 18.75
C LEU A 241 8.69 3.85 19.62
N ALA A 242 9.45 4.61 20.42
CA ALA A 242 10.38 4.04 21.39
C ALA A 242 9.64 3.21 22.45
N ASP A 243 8.54 3.76 22.99
CA ASP A 243 7.66 3.06 23.93
C ASP A 243 7.08 1.79 23.32
N LEU A 244 6.57 1.87 22.08
CA LEU A 244 6.07 0.69 21.36
C LEU A 244 7.16 -0.36 21.17
N ALA A 245 8.35 0.04 20.73
CA ALA A 245 9.45 -0.87 20.47
C ALA A 245 9.90 -1.62 21.74
N SER A 246 9.86 -0.96 22.91
CA SER A 246 10.19 -1.57 24.21
C SER A 246 9.30 -2.77 24.58
N THR A 247 8.12 -2.88 23.97
CA THR A 247 7.22 -4.03 24.18
C THR A 247 7.60 -5.26 23.35
N TYR A 248 8.45 -5.09 22.34
CA TYR A 248 8.85 -6.15 21.40
C TYR A 248 10.30 -6.60 21.56
N THR A 249 11.16 -5.78 22.17
CA THR A 249 12.58 -6.10 22.32
C THR A 249 13.18 -5.49 23.59
N ASN A 250 14.23 -6.13 24.10
CA ASN A 250 15.10 -5.57 25.15
C ASN A 250 16.35 -4.89 24.58
N LYS A 251 16.52 -4.87 23.26
CA LYS A 251 17.63 -4.21 22.55
C LYS A 251 17.57 -2.69 22.72
N GLU A 252 18.69 -2.01 22.55
CA GLU A 252 18.70 -0.54 22.48
C GLU A 252 17.96 -0.11 21.21
N VAL A 253 16.96 0.76 21.34
CA VAL A 253 16.22 1.31 20.18
C VAL A 253 16.41 2.82 20.12
N GLU A 254 16.98 3.29 19.03
CA GLU A 254 17.12 4.72 18.71
C GLU A 254 16.12 5.07 17.60
N VAL A 255 15.23 6.04 17.84
CA VAL A 255 14.25 6.50 16.86
C VAL A 255 14.65 7.87 16.34
N LYS A 256 14.63 8.03 15.01
CA LYS A 256 14.92 9.30 14.32
C LYS A 256 13.79 9.63 13.37
N VAL A 257 13.13 10.77 13.59
CA VAL A 257 12.04 11.21 12.71
C VAL A 257 12.53 12.30 11.75
N ASN A 258 12.16 12.19 10.48
CA ASN A 258 12.40 13.17 9.41
C ASN A 258 13.85 13.68 9.40
N VAL A 259 14.81 12.76 9.21
CA VAL A 259 16.26 13.05 9.20
C VAL A 259 16.73 13.90 8.02
N GLY A 260 15.84 14.20 7.07
CA GLY A 260 16.13 15.07 5.93
C GLY A 260 15.81 16.55 6.17
N ASP A 261 15.31 16.91 7.37
CA ASP A 261 15.04 18.29 7.78
C ASP A 261 16.30 19.15 7.94
#